data_AF-A0A7W0R442-F1
#
_entry.id   AF-A0A7W0R442-F1
#
_cell.length_a   1.000
_cell.length_b   1.000
_cell.length_c   1.000
_cell.angle_alpha   90.00
_cell.angle_beta   90.00
_cell.angle_gamma   90.00
#
_symmetry.space_group_name_H-M   'P 1'
#
loop_
_entity.id
_entity.type
_entity.pdbx_description
1 polymer ?
#
loop_
_entity_poly.entity_id
_entity_poly.type
_entity_poly.pdbx_seq_one_letter_code
_entity_poly.pdbx_strand_id
1 'polypeptide(L)'
;LYAQLPATLEPDPTDLARRAIASAEATAGAECRDGISYLMGIKANGIETPLTPAYVAEILRQTGASDLVHALTKIRLESDGHR
;
A
#
# COMPACT_ATOMS: atom_id res chain seq x y z
N LEU A 1 -33.51 11.25 2.93
CA LEU A 1 -32.92 10.89 4.24
C LEU A 1 -31.52 10.39 3.96
N TYR A 2 -30.46 11.11 4.33
CA TYR A 2 -29.08 10.63 4.15
C TYR A 2 -28.72 9.69 5.30
N ALA A 3 -28.14 8.52 4.98
CA ALA A 3 -27.70 7.57 6.00
C ALA A 3 -26.66 8.25 6.91
N GLN A 4 -26.89 8.21 8.22
CA GLN A 4 -25.88 8.59 9.20
C GLN A 4 -24.81 7.50 9.19
N LEU A 5 -23.76 7.70 8.40
CA LEU A 5 -22.58 6.86 8.44
C LEU A 5 -21.91 7.06 9.81
N PRO A 6 -21.47 5.99 10.49
CA PRO A 6 -20.68 6.13 11.71
C PRO A 6 -19.44 6.98 11.42
N ALA A 7 -18.93 7.66 12.46
CA ALA A 7 -17.76 8.54 12.38
C ALA A 7 -16.69 7.92 11.49
N THR A 8 -16.21 8.68 10.51
CA THR A 8 -15.14 8.27 9.60
C THR A 8 -13.96 7.80 10.44
N LEU A 9 -13.77 6.48 10.52
CA LEU A 9 -12.59 5.89 11.14
C LEU A 9 -11.39 6.43 10.38
N GLU A 10 -10.56 7.24 11.04
CA GLU A 10 -9.30 7.66 10.45
C GLU A 10 -8.49 6.40 10.13
N PRO A 11 -8.05 6.22 8.88
CA PRO A 11 -7.33 5.01 8.50
C PRO A 11 -6.00 4.93 9.25
N ASP A 12 -5.81 3.86 10.02
CA ASP A 12 -4.54 3.53 10.68
C ASP A 12 -3.48 3.19 9.61
N PRO A 13 -2.34 3.92 9.56
CA PRO A 13 -1.23 3.61 8.66
C PRO A 13 -0.78 2.15 8.67
N THR A 14 -0.86 1.50 9.83
CA THR A 14 -0.46 0.10 10.04
C THR A 14 -1.35 -0.87 9.29
N ASP A 15 -2.67 -0.75 9.45
CA ASP A 15 -3.61 -1.61 8.73
C ASP A 15 -3.63 -1.26 7.24
N LEU A 16 -3.44 0.01 6.88
CA LEU A 16 -3.35 0.43 5.48
C LEU A 16 -2.13 -0.20 4.78
N ALA A 17 -0.94 -0.15 5.40
CA ALA A 17 0.26 -0.82 4.92
C ALA A 17 0.07 -2.33 4.77
N ARG A 18 -0.52 -2.98 5.78
CA ARG A 18 -0.78 -4.41 5.76
C ARG A 18 -1.68 -4.81 4.59
N ARG A 19 -2.76 -4.05 4.35
CA ARG A 19 -3.68 -4.28 3.22
C ARG A 19 -3.00 -4.07 1.88
N ALA A 20 -2.14 -3.05 1.78
CA ALA A 20 -1.40 -2.76 0.56
C ALA A 20 -0.45 -3.90 0.19
N ILE A 21 0.33 -4.39 1.16
CA ILE A 21 1.23 -5.53 1.01
C ILE A 21 0.44 -6.77 0.59
N ALA A 22 -0.64 -7.11 1.31
CA ALA A 22 -1.48 -8.26 0.99
C ALA A 22 -2.09 -8.18 -0.42
N SER A 23 -2.45 -6.98 -0.89
CA SER A 23 -2.94 -6.80 -2.26
C SER A 23 -1.83 -6.95 -3.31
N ALA A 24 -0.59 -6.58 -2.97
CA ALA A 24 0.57 -6.70 -3.84
C ALA A 24 1.09 -8.14 -3.95
N GLU A 25 0.87 -8.96 -2.93
CA GLU A 25 1.11 -10.42 -2.96
C GLU A 25 0.05 -11.18 -3.77
N ALA A 26 -1.14 -10.60 -3.95
CA ALA A 26 -2.24 -11.20 -4.68
C ALA A 26 -2.17 -10.90 -6.20
N THR A 27 -3.15 -11.41 -6.96
CA THR A 27 -3.29 -11.13 -8.40
C THR A 27 -3.29 -9.64 -8.74
N ALA A 28 -3.80 -8.80 -7.83
CA ALA A 28 -3.78 -7.34 -8.00
C ALA A 28 -2.35 -6.79 -8.14
N GLY A 29 -1.35 -7.39 -7.47
CA GLY A 29 0.05 -7.01 -7.62
C GLY A 29 0.65 -7.33 -8.98
N ALA A 30 0.26 -8.47 -9.58
CA ALA A 30 0.65 -8.85 -10.94
C ALA A 30 0.05 -7.90 -12.00
N GLU A 31 -1.11 -7.33 -11.71
CA GLU A 31 -1.82 -6.41 -12.59
C GLU A 31 -1.54 -4.92 -12.29
N CYS A 32 -0.61 -4.63 -11.36
CA CYS A 32 -0.30 -3.28 -10.88
C CYS A 32 -1.54 -2.52 -10.35
N ARG A 33 -2.53 -3.24 -9.82
CA ARG A 33 -3.76 -2.70 -9.20
C ARG A 33 -3.73 -2.81 -7.67
N ASP A 34 -2.56 -3.05 -7.09
CA ASP A 34 -2.34 -3.12 -5.66
C ASP A 34 -2.14 -1.73 -5.01
N GLY A 35 -2.24 -1.71 -3.68
CA GLY A 35 -2.13 -0.48 -2.89
C GLY A 35 -0.75 0.20 -2.94
N ILE A 36 0.33 -0.54 -3.20
CA ILE A 36 1.69 0.02 -3.32
C ILE A 36 1.85 0.67 -4.71
N SER A 37 1.41 0.01 -5.78
CA SER A 37 1.38 0.59 -7.14
C SER A 37 0.53 1.86 -7.20
N TYR A 38 -0.64 1.85 -6.56
CA TYR A 38 -1.47 3.06 -6.42
C TYR A 38 -0.74 4.17 -5.66
N LEU A 39 -0.12 3.86 -4.53
CA LEU A 39 0.63 4.82 -3.71
C LEU A 39 1.79 5.45 -4.50
N MET A 40 2.52 4.64 -5.28
CA MET A 40 3.57 5.14 -6.18
C MET A 40 3.01 6.09 -7.23
N GLY A 41 1.85 5.75 -7.82
CA GLY A 41 1.16 6.58 -8.80
C GLY A 41 0.75 7.94 -8.24
N ILE A 42 0.12 7.99 -7.06
CA ILE A 42 -0.28 9.27 -6.46
C ILE A 42 0.93 10.14 -6.14
N LYS A 43 2.03 9.55 -5.61
CA LYS A 43 3.27 10.28 -5.33
C LYS A 43 3.94 10.81 -6.59
N ALA A 44 3.96 10.03 -7.67
CA ALA A 44 4.51 10.46 -8.96
C ALA A 44 3.72 11.63 -9.57
N ASN A 45 2.42 11.74 -9.27
CA ASN A 45 1.57 12.85 -9.67
C ASN A 45 1.61 14.04 -8.70
N GLY A 46 2.50 14.03 -7.70
CA GLY A 46 2.63 15.10 -6.72
C GLY A 46 1.47 15.17 -5.72
N ILE A 47 0.65 14.12 -5.61
CA ILE A 47 -0.45 14.04 -4.66
C ILE A 47 0.10 13.49 -3.34
N GLU A 48 0.24 14.38 -2.36
CA GLU A 48 0.57 14.01 -0.99
C GLU A 48 -0.60 14.35 -0.07
N THR A 49 -0.93 13.38 0.79
CA THR A 49 -1.91 13.56 1.87
C THR A 49 -1.16 13.62 3.20
N PRO A 50 -1.76 14.17 4.27
CA PRO A 50 -1.17 14.12 5.60
C PRO A 50 -0.84 12.70 6.09
N LEU A 51 -1.55 11.68 5.57
CA LEU A 51 -1.33 10.27 5.89
C LEU A 51 -0.17 9.64 5.09
N THR A 52 0.18 10.20 3.94
CA THR A 52 1.14 9.61 2.99
C THR A 52 2.50 9.29 3.63
N PRO A 53 3.13 10.17 4.44
CA PRO A 53 4.41 9.86 5.07
C PRO A 53 4.36 8.67 6.03
N ALA A 54 3.34 8.63 6.90
CA ALA A 54 3.17 7.56 7.88
C ALA A 54 2.87 6.21 7.19
N TYR A 55 2.03 6.25 6.15
CA TYR A 55 1.71 5.07 5.35
C TYR A 55 2.93 4.50 4.62
N VAL A 56 3.75 5.35 4.00
CA VAL A 56 5.01 4.92 3.35
C VAL A 56 5.95 4.31 4.38
N ALA A 57 6.19 4.99 5.50
CA ALA A 57 7.09 4.49 6.54
C ALA A 57 6.69 3.09 7.02
N GLU A 58 5.40 2.84 7.16
CA GLU A 58 4.87 1.58 7.65
C GLU A 58 4.95 0.45 6.61
N ILE A 59 4.77 0.75 5.32
CA ILE A 59 5.08 -0.20 4.23
C ILE A 59 6.56 -0.60 4.28
N LEU A 60 7.47 0.39 4.38
CA LEU A 60 8.91 0.13 4.41
C LEU A 60 9.31 -0.69 5.64
N ARG A 61 8.72 -0.37 6.81
CA ARG A 61 8.94 -1.09 8.07
C ARG A 61 8.47 -2.55 7.98
N GLN A 62 7.27 -2.80 7.46
CA GLN A 62 6.69 -4.15 7.36
C GLN A 62 7.40 -5.02 6.31
N THR A 63 7.83 -4.43 5.20
CA THR A 63 8.55 -5.15 4.13
C THR A 63 10.06 -5.20 4.33
N GLY A 64 10.61 -4.43 5.28
CA GLY A 64 12.06 -4.25 5.45
C GLY A 64 12.74 -3.69 4.20
N ALA A 65 12.05 -2.81 3.47
CA ALA A 65 12.53 -2.19 2.24
C ALA A 65 13.04 -0.76 2.48
N SER A 66 13.91 -0.28 1.59
CA SER A 66 14.46 1.08 1.61
C SER A 66 13.52 2.12 0.98
N ASP A 67 12.66 1.68 0.06
CA ASP A 67 11.75 2.51 -0.72
C ASP A 67 10.62 1.65 -1.30
N LEU A 68 9.59 2.30 -1.89
CA LEU A 68 8.40 1.62 -2.40
C LEU A 68 8.69 0.72 -3.60
N VAL A 69 9.68 1.06 -4.43
CA VAL A 69 10.08 0.24 -5.58
C VAL A 69 10.69 -1.06 -5.06
N HIS A 70 11.64 -0.96 -4.13
CA HIS A 70 12.26 -2.10 -3.47
C HIS A 70 11.22 -2.97 -2.75
N ALA A 71 10.25 -2.36 -2.04
CA ALA A 71 9.16 -3.10 -1.39
C ALA A 71 8.37 -3.94 -2.39
N LEU A 72 7.94 -3.32 -3.51
CA LEU A 72 7.15 -4.00 -4.54
C LEU A 72 7.96 -5.10 -5.25
N THR A 73 9.25 -4.87 -5.51
CA THR A 73 10.14 -5.87 -6.10
C THR A 73 10.28 -7.09 -5.18
N LYS A 74 10.50 -6.90 -3.87
CA LYS A 74 10.59 -8.02 -2.92
C LYS A 74 9.31 -8.86 -2.92
N ILE A 75 8.16 -8.20 -2.80
CA ILE A 75 6.85 -8.87 -2.78
C ILE A 75 6.63 -9.71 -4.04
N ARG A 76 6.98 -9.16 -5.22
CA ARG A 76 6.80 -9.86 -6.50
C ARG A 76 7.73 -11.06 -6.65
N LEU A 77 8.99 -10.92 -6.24
CA LEU A 77 9.94 -12.04 -6.26
C LEU A 77 9.51 -13.18 -5.32
N GLU A 78 8.96 -12.84 -4.16
CA GLU A 78 8.43 -13.83 -3.20
C GLU A 78 7.15 -14.52 -3.72
N SER A 79 6.31 -13.78 -4.44
CA SER A 79 5.07 -14.29 -5.05
C SER A 79 5.32 -15.22 -6.25
N ASP A 80 6.34 -14.93 -7.06
CA ASP A 80 6.72 -15.78 -8.21
C ASP A 80 7.41 -17.09 -7.77
N GLY A 81 8.05 -17.11 -6.59
CA GLY A 81 8.71 -18.30 -6.04
C GLY A 81 7.77 -19.30 -5.34
N HIS A 82 6.51 -18.91 -5.07
CA HIS A 82 5.49 -19.74 -4.41
C HIS A 82 4.44 -20.32 -5.37
N ARG A 83 4.65 -20.21 -6.69
CA ARG A 83 3.70 -20.61 -7.73
C ARG A 83 4.06 -21.92 -8.43
#